data_AF-X1PEP5-F1
#
_entry.id   AF-X1PEP5-F1
#
_cell.length_a   1.000
_cell.length_b   1.000
_cell.length_c   1.000
_cell.angle_alpha   90.00
_cell.angle_beta   90.00
_cell.angle_gamma   90.00
#
_symmetry.space_group_name_H-M   'P 1'
#
loop_
_entity.id
_entity.type
_entity.pdbx_description
1 polymer ?
#
loop_
_entity_poly.entity_id
_entity_poly.type
_entity_poly.pdbx_seq_one_letter_code
_entity_poly.pdbx_strand_id
1 'polypeptide(L)'
;MLMLKEENPVKALKRMEELGALKYVLPGVELNSDIIKKLEKARENYNFWKRDISEEKIELWLIYFFCIVGRLEKIKIQRMCKKLMFKQKAMDKINYIHLNLDSITEFISQKNRLLPSSIYVKLKDVLNEVLFLVVMESKSDNSKDRIISFLKNYKKES
;
A
#
# COMPACT_ATOMS: atom_id res chain seq x y z
N MET A 1 -14.08 5.72 4.64
CA MET A 1 -13.41 5.52 5.93
C MET A 1 -12.57 6.76 6.25
N LEU A 2 -13.14 7.74 6.95
CA LEU A 2 -12.48 9.04 7.20
C LEU A 2 -11.24 8.91 8.08
N MET A 3 -11.25 7.96 9.03
CA MET A 3 -10.15 7.80 9.99
C MET A 3 -8.83 7.32 9.37
N LEU A 4 -8.87 6.60 8.23
CA LEU A 4 -7.65 6.25 7.49
C LEU A 4 -7.11 7.41 6.65
N LYS A 5 -7.82 8.54 6.58
CA LYS A 5 -7.30 9.76 5.94
C LYS A 5 -6.51 10.62 6.91
N GLU A 6 -6.53 10.32 8.20
CA GLU A 6 -5.71 11.00 9.20
C GLU A 6 -4.24 10.65 9.02
N GLU A 7 -3.36 11.58 9.39
CA GLU A 7 -1.92 11.38 9.32
C GLU A 7 -1.43 10.26 10.24
N ASN A 8 -2.14 9.99 11.35
CA ASN A 8 -1.83 8.91 12.28
C ASN A 8 -3.09 8.09 12.65
N PRO A 9 -3.46 7.08 11.84
CA PRO A 9 -4.65 6.26 12.10
C PRO A 9 -4.50 5.33 13.31
N VAL A 10 -3.28 5.14 13.84
CA VAL A 10 -3.00 4.18 14.93
C VAL A 10 -3.79 4.54 16.20
N LYS A 11 -3.86 5.83 16.55
CA LYS A 11 -4.60 6.29 17.74
C LYS A 11 -6.09 5.95 17.63
N ALA A 12 -6.69 6.25 16.47
CA ALA A 12 -8.09 5.95 16.21
C ALA A 12 -8.39 4.45 16.20
N LEU A 13 -7.49 3.64 15.63
CA LEU A 13 -7.60 2.17 15.63
C LEU A 13 -7.53 1.59 17.04
N LYS A 14 -6.55 2.01 17.86
CA LYS A 14 -6.42 1.58 19.27
C LYS A 14 -7.66 1.97 20.07
N ARG A 15 -8.16 3.19 19.89
CA ARG A 15 -9.37 3.64 20.58
C ARG A 15 -10.60 2.79 20.22
N MET A 16 -10.75 2.41 18.95
CA MET A 16 -11.84 1.50 18.54
C MET A 16 -11.69 0.10 19.12
N GLU A 17 -10.47 -0.38 19.28
CA GLU A 17 -10.21 -1.68 19.91
C GLU A 17 -10.58 -1.66 21.40
N GLU A 18 -10.13 -0.64 22.14
CA GLU A 18 -10.49 -0.41 23.56
C GLU A 18 -12.01 -0.35 23.77
N LEU A 19 -12.73 0.29 22.84
CA LEU A 19 -14.19 0.42 22.89
C LEU A 19 -14.93 -0.83 22.38
N GLY A 20 -14.21 -1.87 21.93
CA GLY A 20 -14.80 -3.07 21.33
C GLY A 20 -15.50 -2.82 19.98
N ALA A 21 -15.28 -1.65 19.37
CA ALA A 21 -15.88 -1.22 18.11
C ALA A 21 -15.15 -1.77 16.88
N LEU A 22 -13.84 -2.05 17.00
CA LEU A 22 -12.97 -2.44 15.87
C LEU A 22 -13.53 -3.64 15.10
N LYS A 23 -13.97 -4.68 15.79
CA LYS A 23 -14.53 -5.91 15.19
C LYS A 23 -15.76 -5.68 14.31
N TYR A 24 -16.52 -4.61 14.55
CA TYR A 24 -17.70 -4.28 13.76
C TYR A 24 -17.33 -3.54 12.47
N VAL A 25 -16.31 -2.66 12.54
CA VAL A 25 -15.81 -1.85 11.43
C VAL A 25 -14.88 -2.67 10.53
N LEU A 26 -13.91 -3.37 11.12
CA LEU A 26 -12.90 -4.18 10.44
C LEU A 26 -12.98 -5.63 10.94
N PRO A 27 -14.01 -6.39 10.52
CA PRO A 27 -14.19 -7.77 10.97
C PRO A 27 -13.01 -8.66 10.55
N GLY A 28 -12.48 -9.42 11.51
CA GLY A 28 -11.34 -10.32 11.30
C GLY A 28 -9.97 -9.63 11.38
N VAL A 29 -9.92 -8.37 11.80
CA VAL A 29 -8.67 -7.65 12.09
C VAL A 29 -8.42 -7.66 13.59
N GLU A 30 -7.24 -8.12 13.98
CA GLU A 30 -6.71 -8.00 15.35
C GLU A 30 -5.54 -7.03 15.32
N LEU A 31 -5.60 -5.94 16.08
CA LEU A 31 -4.58 -4.90 16.04
C LEU A 31 -3.36 -5.32 16.88
N ASN A 32 -2.52 -6.15 16.29
CA ASN A 32 -1.27 -6.57 16.90
C ASN A 32 -0.13 -5.57 16.64
N SER A 33 1.00 -5.82 17.31
CA SER A 33 2.21 -5.01 17.18
C SER A 33 2.77 -4.96 15.76
N ASP A 34 2.57 -5.99 14.94
CA ASP A 34 3.01 -6.00 13.54
C ASP A 34 2.21 -5.01 12.69
N ILE A 35 0.88 -4.97 12.84
CA ILE A 35 0.04 -4.00 12.11
C ILE A 35 0.41 -2.58 12.52
N ILE A 36 0.62 -2.33 13.81
CA ILE A 36 1.04 -1.02 14.31
C ILE A 36 2.37 -0.61 13.68
N LYS A 37 3.39 -1.48 13.70
CA LYS A 37 4.69 -1.23 13.07
C LYS A 37 4.56 -0.97 11.56
N LYS A 38 3.69 -1.72 10.86
CA LYS A 38 3.43 -1.49 9.42
C LYS A 38 2.81 -0.11 9.16
N LEU A 39 1.86 0.31 9.98
CA LEU A 39 1.22 1.63 9.85
C LEU A 39 2.21 2.77 10.11
N GLU A 40 3.07 2.64 11.13
CA GLU A 40 4.12 3.62 11.42
C GLU A 40 5.14 3.69 10.29
N LYS A 41 5.60 2.53 9.80
CA LYS A 41 6.49 2.42 8.64
C LYS A 41 5.86 3.07 7.39
N ALA A 42 4.58 2.84 7.13
CA ALA A 42 3.87 3.44 6.01
C ALA A 42 3.87 4.97 6.11
N ARG A 43 3.63 5.53 7.29
CA ARG A 43 3.68 6.99 7.52
C ARG A 43 5.07 7.56 7.26
N GLU A 44 6.12 6.93 7.78
CA GLU A 44 7.52 7.36 7.58
C GLU A 44 7.92 7.30 6.11
N ASN A 45 7.60 6.19 5.43
CA ASN A 45 7.88 6.03 4.00
C ASN A 45 7.09 7.02 3.15
N TYR A 46 5.86 7.36 3.53
CA TYR A 46 5.05 8.35 2.83
C TYR A 46 5.66 9.75 2.93
N ASN A 47 6.15 10.12 4.12
CA ASN A 47 6.84 11.40 4.31
C ASN A 47 8.11 11.50 3.47
N PHE A 48 8.90 10.42 3.41
CA PHE A 48 10.05 10.32 2.50
C PHE A 48 9.63 10.41 1.04
N TRP A 49 8.63 9.62 0.63
CA TRP A 49 8.15 9.58 -0.75
C TRP A 49 7.70 10.94 -1.28
N LYS A 50 6.89 11.65 -0.48
CA LYS A 50 6.36 12.97 -0.81
C LYS A 50 7.46 14.02 -0.96
N ARG A 51 8.56 13.88 -0.21
CA ARG A 51 9.68 14.83 -0.24
C ARG A 51 10.70 14.51 -1.35
N ASP A 52 11.01 13.23 -1.53
CA ASP A 52 12.26 12.81 -2.20
C ASP A 52 12.03 12.01 -3.50
N ILE A 53 10.81 11.53 -3.77
CA ILE A 53 10.56 10.59 -4.87
C ILE A 53 9.63 11.17 -5.92
N SER A 54 8.36 11.44 -5.57
CA SER A 54 7.32 11.70 -6.56
C SER A 54 6.30 12.71 -6.04
N GLU A 55 5.96 13.68 -6.90
CA GLU A 55 4.87 14.63 -6.68
C GLU A 55 3.49 14.01 -6.90
N GLU A 56 3.43 12.86 -7.59
CA GLU A 56 2.16 12.18 -7.82
C GLU A 56 1.47 11.72 -6.52
N LYS A 57 0.15 11.89 -6.50
CA LYS A 57 -0.68 11.64 -5.32
C LYS A 57 -0.84 10.14 -5.09
N ILE A 58 -0.40 9.68 -3.93
CA ILE A 58 -0.79 8.38 -3.35
C ILE A 58 -1.99 8.62 -2.44
N GLU A 59 -3.02 7.79 -2.56
CA GLU A 59 -4.09 7.76 -1.57
C GLU A 59 -3.62 7.01 -0.33
N LEU A 60 -3.01 7.72 0.63
CA LEU A 60 -2.42 7.13 1.85
C LEU A 60 -3.38 6.21 2.63
N TRP A 61 -4.69 6.51 2.60
CA TRP A 61 -5.70 5.66 3.23
C TRP A 61 -5.75 4.24 2.64
N LEU A 62 -5.43 4.06 1.35
CA LEU A 62 -5.31 2.74 0.71
C LEU A 62 -4.09 2.00 1.26
N ILE A 63 -2.96 2.68 1.44
CA ILE A 63 -1.75 2.10 2.02
C ILE A 63 -2.04 1.58 3.42
N TYR A 64 -2.68 2.41 4.26
CA TYR A 64 -3.08 2.00 5.61
C TYR A 64 -4.08 0.85 5.59
N PHE A 65 -5.05 0.89 4.67
CA PHE A 65 -5.98 -0.21 4.49
C PHE A 65 -5.24 -1.53 4.21
N PHE A 66 -4.29 -1.55 3.27
CA PHE A 66 -3.48 -2.74 2.97
C PHE A 66 -2.52 -3.16 4.09
N CYS A 67 -2.02 -2.22 4.90
CA CYS A 67 -1.26 -2.57 6.10
C CYS A 67 -2.10 -3.39 7.10
N ILE A 68 -3.39 -3.07 7.19
CA ILE A 68 -4.34 -3.72 8.09
C ILE A 68 -4.85 -5.04 7.50
N VAL A 69 -5.27 -5.04 6.23
CA VAL A 69 -5.94 -6.19 5.62
C VAL A 69 -5.00 -7.12 4.84
N GLY A 70 -3.72 -6.80 4.72
CA GLY A 70 -2.78 -7.52 3.85
C GLY A 70 -2.59 -9.01 4.16
N ARG A 71 -2.99 -9.48 5.35
CA ARG A 71 -2.98 -10.91 5.72
C ARG A 71 -4.31 -11.62 5.47
N LEU A 72 -5.34 -10.90 5.04
CA LEU A 72 -6.68 -11.44 4.80
C LEU A 72 -6.80 -11.93 3.35
N GLU A 73 -7.55 -13.02 3.17
CA GLU A 73 -7.92 -13.51 1.85
C GLU A 73 -8.75 -12.48 1.08
N LYS A 74 -8.60 -12.45 -0.24
CA LYS A 74 -9.36 -11.58 -1.16
C LYS A 74 -10.85 -11.53 -0.87
N ILE A 75 -11.46 -12.69 -0.63
CA ILE A 75 -12.91 -12.81 -0.38
C ILE A 75 -13.30 -12.07 0.91
N LYS A 76 -12.46 -12.14 1.95
CA LYS A 76 -12.67 -11.42 3.22
C LYS A 76 -12.53 -9.91 3.01
N ILE A 77 -11.52 -9.47 2.27
CA ILE A 77 -11.32 -8.06 1.92
C ILE A 77 -12.54 -7.52 1.14
N GLN A 78 -13.00 -8.23 0.11
CA GLN A 78 -14.15 -7.81 -0.68
C GLN A 78 -15.45 -7.73 0.13
N ARG A 79 -15.70 -8.70 1.02
CA ARG A 79 -16.86 -8.65 1.94
C ARG A 79 -16.76 -7.46 2.89
N MET A 80 -15.57 -7.18 3.42
CA MET A 80 -15.32 -6.03 4.28
C MET A 80 -15.59 -4.71 3.55
N CYS A 81 -15.07 -4.54 2.34
CA CYS A 81 -15.28 -3.30 1.59
C CYS A 81 -16.76 -3.10 1.21
N LYS A 82 -17.51 -4.18 0.91
CA LYS A 82 -18.97 -4.12 0.70
C LYS A 82 -19.70 -3.69 1.97
N LYS A 83 -19.36 -4.27 3.13
CA LYS A 83 -19.95 -3.90 4.42
C LYS A 83 -19.67 -2.44 4.79
N LEU A 84 -18.47 -1.95 4.46
CA LEU A 84 -18.05 -0.56 4.66
C LEU A 84 -18.60 0.41 3.59
N MET A 85 -19.42 -0.08 2.66
CA MET A 85 -20.05 0.71 1.59
C MET A 85 -19.04 1.54 0.78
N PHE A 86 -17.90 0.94 0.44
CA PHE A 86 -16.90 1.61 -0.39
C PHE A 86 -17.46 1.88 -1.79
N LYS A 87 -17.20 3.09 -2.30
CA LYS A 87 -17.57 3.47 -3.68
C LYS A 87 -16.85 2.57 -4.68
N GLN A 88 -17.48 2.34 -5.85
CA GLN A 88 -16.92 1.49 -6.90
C GLN A 88 -15.48 1.86 -7.27
N LYS A 89 -15.19 3.15 -7.44
CA LYS A 89 -13.81 3.64 -7.72
C LYS A 89 -12.77 3.16 -6.69
N ALA A 90 -13.13 3.11 -5.40
CA ALA A 90 -12.26 2.62 -4.35
C ALA A 90 -12.11 1.09 -4.41
N MET A 91 -13.21 0.38 -4.70
CA MET A 91 -13.21 -1.07 -4.92
C MET A 91 -12.28 -1.46 -6.08
N ASP A 92 -12.33 -0.71 -7.18
CA ASP A 92 -11.51 -0.96 -8.38
C ASP A 92 -10.02 -0.82 -8.05
N LYS A 93 -9.65 0.24 -7.32
CA LYS A 93 -8.26 0.42 -6.83
C LYS A 93 -7.82 -0.70 -5.90
N ILE A 94 -8.65 -1.09 -4.94
CA ILE A 94 -8.33 -2.17 -4.00
C ILE A 94 -8.14 -3.49 -4.76
N ASN A 95 -9.03 -3.81 -5.70
CA ASN A 95 -8.90 -5.00 -6.53
C ASN A 95 -7.63 -4.95 -7.39
N TYR A 96 -7.33 -3.80 -8.01
CA TYR A 96 -6.11 -3.62 -8.79
C TYR A 96 -4.85 -3.85 -7.94
N ILE A 97 -4.77 -3.22 -6.77
CA ILE A 97 -3.61 -3.36 -5.87
C ILE A 97 -3.43 -4.83 -5.50
N HIS A 98 -4.51 -5.48 -5.06
CA HIS A 98 -4.45 -6.88 -4.66
C HIS A 98 -4.03 -7.83 -5.80
N LEU A 99 -4.47 -7.58 -7.03
CA LEU A 99 -4.10 -8.41 -8.19
C LEU A 99 -2.65 -8.22 -8.65
N ASN A 100 -2.08 -7.03 -8.46
CA ASN A 100 -0.77 -6.69 -9.01
C ASN A 100 0.37 -6.74 -7.98
N LEU A 101 0.07 -6.63 -6.68
CA LEU A 101 1.10 -6.48 -5.64
C LEU A 101 2.14 -7.60 -5.67
N ASP A 102 1.69 -8.85 -5.71
CA ASP A 102 2.60 -10.01 -5.72
C ASP A 102 3.41 -10.09 -7.02
N SER A 103 2.77 -9.91 -8.18
CA SER A 103 3.45 -9.95 -9.48
C SER A 103 4.51 -8.86 -9.62
N ILE A 104 4.24 -7.66 -9.14
CA ILE A 104 5.21 -6.55 -9.17
C ILE A 104 6.32 -6.79 -8.15
N THR A 105 6.00 -7.30 -6.96
CA THR A 105 7.01 -7.66 -5.95
C THR A 105 7.97 -8.72 -6.48
N GLU A 106 7.44 -9.78 -7.09
CA GLU A 106 8.24 -10.88 -7.67
C GLU A 106 9.13 -10.37 -8.80
N PHE A 107 8.57 -9.61 -9.75
CA PHE A 107 9.32 -9.04 -10.87
C PHE A 107 10.51 -8.19 -10.38
N ILE A 108 10.29 -7.30 -9.43
CA ILE A 108 11.34 -6.38 -8.94
C ILE A 108 12.35 -7.10 -8.03
N SER A 109 11.96 -8.20 -7.40
CA SER A 109 12.82 -9.00 -6.51
C SER A 109 13.73 -10.00 -7.24
N GLN A 110 13.64 -10.06 -8.58
CA GLN A 110 14.49 -10.92 -9.40
C GLN A 110 15.99 -10.65 -9.16
N LYS A 111 16.77 -11.71 -8.89
CA LYS A 111 18.21 -11.62 -8.61
C LYS A 111 19.04 -11.17 -9.82
N ASN A 112 18.64 -11.56 -11.02
CA ASN A 112 19.26 -11.14 -12.27
C ASN A 112 19.09 -9.63 -12.48
N ARG A 113 20.00 -9.06 -13.26
CA ARG A 113 19.90 -7.66 -13.70
C ARG A 113 18.68 -7.52 -14.61
N LEU A 114 17.80 -6.58 -14.27
CA LEU A 114 16.70 -6.15 -15.12
C LEU A 114 17.15 -5.00 -16.01
N LEU A 115 16.73 -5.02 -17.28
CA LEU A 115 16.97 -3.90 -18.19
C LEU A 115 16.05 -2.72 -17.81
N PRO A 116 16.53 -1.47 -17.88
CA PRO A 116 15.70 -0.29 -17.61
C PRO A 116 14.43 -0.24 -18.45
N SER A 117 14.50 -0.64 -19.73
CA SER A 117 13.34 -0.73 -20.62
C SER A 117 12.29 -1.74 -20.15
N SER A 118 12.71 -2.91 -19.66
CA SER A 118 11.80 -3.92 -19.10
C SER A 118 11.12 -3.41 -17.83
N ILE A 119 11.85 -2.69 -16.97
CA ILE A 119 11.29 -2.04 -15.78
C ILE A 119 10.25 -1.00 -16.20
N TYR A 120 10.59 -0.12 -17.14
CA TYR A 120 9.67 0.91 -17.64
C TYR A 120 8.38 0.31 -18.17
N VAL A 121 8.46 -0.67 -19.09
CA VAL A 121 7.28 -1.32 -19.68
C VAL A 121 6.40 -1.96 -18.61
N LYS A 122 6.99 -2.58 -17.58
CA LYS A 122 6.24 -3.24 -16.52
C LYS A 122 5.61 -2.26 -15.51
N LEU A 123 6.25 -1.12 -15.24
CA LEU A 123 5.86 -0.22 -14.15
C LEU A 123 5.12 1.05 -14.59
N LYS A 124 5.20 1.46 -15.86
CA LYS A 124 4.64 2.75 -16.35
C LYS A 124 3.15 2.93 -16.04
N ASP A 125 2.35 1.88 -16.18
CA ASP A 125 0.90 1.91 -15.96
C ASP A 125 0.49 1.40 -14.57
N VAL A 126 1.47 1.17 -13.68
CA VAL A 126 1.23 0.67 -12.33
C VAL A 126 0.87 1.81 -11.40
N LEU A 127 -0.21 1.62 -10.63
CA LEU A 127 -0.63 2.55 -9.59
C LEU A 127 0.49 2.80 -8.57
N ASN A 128 0.69 4.06 -8.18
CA ASN A 128 1.71 4.41 -7.20
C ASN A 128 1.50 3.73 -5.86
N GLU A 129 0.25 3.43 -5.49
CA GLU A 129 -0.03 2.67 -4.28
C GLU A 129 0.63 1.28 -4.30
N VAL A 130 0.68 0.62 -5.46
CA VAL A 130 1.38 -0.67 -5.61
C VAL A 130 2.88 -0.47 -5.48
N LEU A 131 3.45 0.49 -6.23
CA LEU A 131 4.89 0.78 -6.18
C LEU A 131 5.35 1.13 -4.76
N PHE A 132 4.56 1.93 -4.06
CA PHE A 132 4.80 2.30 -2.67
C PHE A 132 4.78 1.10 -1.74
N LEU A 133 3.75 0.25 -1.82
CA LEU A 133 3.65 -0.96 -1.00
C LEU A 133 4.84 -1.89 -1.25
N VAL A 134 5.27 -2.07 -2.49
CA VAL A 134 6.45 -2.89 -2.82
C VAL A 134 7.73 -2.30 -2.23
N VAL A 135 7.96 -0.99 -2.34
CA VAL A 135 9.13 -0.34 -1.72
C VAL A 135 9.10 -0.49 -0.19
N MET A 136 7.92 -0.29 0.41
CA MET A 136 7.72 -0.40 1.85
C MET A 136 7.96 -1.83 2.35
N GLU A 137 7.52 -2.85 1.62
CA GLU A 137 7.65 -4.25 2.03
C GLU A 137 8.98 -4.90 1.59
N SER A 138 9.70 -4.28 0.65
CA SER A 138 10.97 -4.80 0.16
C SER A 138 12.03 -4.91 1.28
N LYS A 139 12.64 -6.10 1.35
CA LYS A 139 13.79 -6.39 2.22
C LYS A 139 15.13 -6.13 1.53
N SER A 140 15.15 -6.04 0.20
CA SER A 140 16.39 -5.82 -0.56
C SER A 140 16.50 -4.37 -1.03
N ASP A 141 17.68 -3.79 -0.89
CA ASP A 141 17.92 -2.42 -1.36
C ASP A 141 17.88 -2.33 -2.88
N ASN A 142 18.34 -3.37 -3.59
CA ASN A 142 18.24 -3.46 -5.05
C ASN A 142 16.80 -3.32 -5.57
N SER A 143 15.84 -3.99 -4.92
CA SER A 143 14.42 -3.88 -5.29
C SER A 143 13.86 -2.47 -5.06
N LYS A 144 14.26 -1.81 -3.96
CA LYS A 144 13.86 -0.42 -3.69
C LYS A 144 14.48 0.53 -4.73
N ASP A 145 15.77 0.37 -5.00
CA ASP A 145 16.53 1.21 -5.93
C ASP A 145 15.96 1.13 -7.35
N ARG A 146 15.53 -0.06 -7.80
CA ARG A 146 14.87 -0.24 -9.10
C ARG A 146 13.61 0.61 -9.21
N ILE A 147 12.75 0.59 -8.20
CA ILE A 147 11.49 1.35 -8.21
C ILE A 147 11.79 2.85 -8.05
N ILE A 148 12.67 3.23 -7.14
CA ILE A 148 13.03 4.65 -6.91
C ILE A 148 13.68 5.24 -8.16
N SER A 149 14.59 4.51 -8.81
CA SER A 149 15.20 4.92 -10.07
C SER A 149 14.16 5.07 -11.18
N PHE A 150 13.22 4.13 -11.29
CA PHE A 150 12.13 4.24 -12.26
C PHE A 150 11.29 5.51 -12.04
N LEU A 151 10.89 5.77 -10.79
CA LEU A 151 10.07 6.93 -10.44
C LEU A 151 10.79 8.25 -10.70
N LYS A 152 12.07 8.34 -10.34
CA LYS A 152 12.87 9.56 -10.51
C LYS A 152 13.16 9.87 -11.98
N ASN A 153 13.42 8.84 -12.79
CA ASN A 153 13.94 9.02 -14.14
C ASN A 153 12.86 8.99 -15.24
N TYR A 154 11.70 8.37 -15.00
CA TYR A 154 10.71 8.17 -16.07
C TYR A 154 9.31 8.66 -15.74
N LYS A 155 8.93 8.68 -14.46
CA LYS A 155 7.57 9.05 -14.05
C LYS A 155 7.41 10.56 -13.78
N LYS A 156 8.50 11.32 -13.68
CA LYS A 156 8.48 12.79 -13.59
C LYS A 156 8.19 13.51 -14.91
N GLU A 157 8.31 12.81 -16.04
CA GLU A 157 8.21 13.40 -17.39
C GLU A 157 6.88 13.09 -18.10
N SER A 158 5.93 12.43 -17.43
CA SER A 158 4.59 12.11 -17.95
C SER A 158 3.51 12.92 -17.26
#